data_AF-A0A9X0DJ15-F1
#
_entry.id   AF-A0A9X0DJ15-F1
#
_cell.length_a   1.000
_cell.length_b   1.000
_cell.length_c   1.000
_cell.angle_alpha   90.00
_cell.angle_beta   90.00
_cell.angle_gamma   90.00
#
_symmetry.space_group_name_H-M   'P 1'
#
loop_
_entity.id
_entity.type
_entity.pdbx_description
1 polymer ?
#
loop_
_entity_poly.entity_id
_entity_poly.type
_entity_poly.pdbx_seq_one_letter_code
_entity_poly.pdbx_strand_id
1 'polypeptide(L)'
;MGHIDDLKKQQTGRDGAVGAIIERRLAAAEKMIVTMNNQLMASQNRLAATEENVSQFVSNVNVQKRHAETLASNWKAWQEEREEELRNLDIEVMKNSSAMEKLQIEHTAFLETTPKTIQQVERHLEEQGQTSINELRENLKSSEGALAEKIRALQETQVRHRQSALELQHKQSDTLMNRMDEKVRTLEKTCADLSLKTKESQKQSTFIMDQKMQERLKSEAQHHKATVESLIRDFVSKRDRELQAKYEETFKPMLMKFLTEKDQALRKEYDENIESAFLARMLSREKELEIKYEERFKPLIASFLIDQQKVLRDEYEARIEKLLGGFKDEILSADKENKNPSVKSEEELKSLVLGLTEERESALLKKHEADIEELIGIHRAEMGLLEEQTLERLLTLEQVIKDQAQQIEDMDCVFPLVLDDLNGLMMKRRLQDRGLRTDRLRVCKEGR
;
A
#
# COMPACT_ATOMS: atom_id res chain seq x y z
N MET A 1 26.34 216.62 160.50
CA MET A 1 25.31 215.62 160.17
C MET A 1 25.67 215.00 158.83
N GLY A 2 25.65 213.69 158.62
CA GLY A 2 25.34 212.62 159.58
C GLY A 2 24.69 211.38 158.96
N HIS A 3 23.89 211.57 157.90
CA HIS A 3 23.05 210.50 157.31
C HIS A 3 23.32 210.20 155.82
N ILE A 4 24.52 210.54 155.32
CA ILE A 4 24.91 210.25 153.92
C ILE A 4 25.44 208.82 153.74
N ASP A 5 26.05 208.22 154.77
CA ASP A 5 26.72 206.91 154.65
C ASP A 5 25.81 205.68 154.83
N ASP A 6 24.81 205.74 155.72
CA ASP A 6 23.98 204.56 156.04
C ASP A 6 23.06 204.15 154.88
N LEU A 7 22.40 205.12 154.24
CA LEU A 7 21.51 204.84 153.10
C LEU A 7 22.28 204.24 151.90
N LYS A 8 23.54 204.67 151.69
CA LYS A 8 24.37 204.16 150.60
C LYS A 8 24.89 202.74 150.83
N LYS A 9 24.94 202.26 152.09
CA LYS A 9 25.34 200.89 152.44
C LYS A 9 24.19 199.89 152.47
N GLN A 10 22.95 200.31 152.72
CA GLN A 10 21.81 199.38 152.70
C GLN A 10 21.34 199.01 151.28
N GLN A 11 21.52 199.89 150.29
CA GLN A 11 21.01 199.65 148.93
C GLN A 11 21.87 198.64 148.14
N THR A 12 23.19 198.79 148.18
CA THR A 12 24.14 197.89 147.47
C THR A 12 24.09 196.44 147.97
N GLY A 13 23.66 196.20 149.22
CA GLY A 13 23.47 194.86 149.77
C GLY A 13 22.23 194.11 149.25
N ARG A 14 21.24 194.79 148.65
CA ARG A 14 20.01 194.14 148.16
C ARG A 14 20.14 193.60 146.74
N ASP A 15 20.74 194.37 145.83
CA ASP A 15 20.78 193.99 144.40
C ASP A 15 21.63 192.73 144.16
N GLY A 16 22.76 192.60 144.87
CA GLY A 16 23.64 191.42 144.78
C GLY A 16 22.98 190.11 145.23
N ALA A 17 21.99 190.18 146.14
CA ALA A 17 21.27 188.99 146.62
C ALA A 17 20.26 188.47 145.58
N VAL A 18 19.72 189.34 144.72
CA VAL A 18 18.71 188.95 143.71
C VAL A 18 19.36 188.25 142.51
N GLY A 19 20.51 188.74 142.04
CA GLY A 19 21.23 188.14 140.89
C GLY A 19 21.54 186.65 141.08
N ALA A 20 22.13 186.29 142.23
CA ALA A 20 22.51 184.91 142.55
C ALA A 20 21.31 183.94 142.73
N ILE A 21 20.08 184.45 142.86
CA ILE A 21 18.84 183.64 142.86
C ILE A 21 18.38 183.39 141.42
N ILE A 22 18.53 184.39 140.54
CA ILE A 22 18.18 184.28 139.12
C ILE A 22 19.14 183.30 138.42
N GLU A 23 20.45 183.45 138.58
CA GLU A 23 21.44 182.55 137.96
C GLU A 23 21.23 181.08 138.35
N ARG A 24 20.97 180.78 139.63
CA ARG A 24 20.66 179.40 140.06
C ARG A 24 19.40 178.84 139.40
N ARG A 25 18.37 179.66 139.17
CA ARG A 25 17.15 179.25 138.45
C ARG A 25 17.43 179.05 136.96
N LEU A 26 18.27 179.89 136.36
CA LEU A 26 18.64 179.82 134.95
C LEU A 26 19.47 178.56 134.67
N ALA A 27 20.54 178.30 135.44
CA ALA A 27 21.35 177.08 135.33
C ALA A 27 20.54 175.80 135.63
N ALA A 28 19.55 175.86 136.52
CA ALA A 28 18.63 174.74 136.74
C ALA A 28 17.70 174.49 135.53
N ALA A 29 17.20 175.57 134.90
CA ALA A 29 16.39 175.48 133.68
C ALA A 29 17.21 174.96 132.49
N GLU A 30 18.45 175.45 132.29
CA GLU A 30 19.37 174.95 131.26
C GLU A 30 19.66 173.46 131.44
N LYS A 31 19.97 173.02 132.67
CA LYS A 31 20.18 171.60 132.98
C LYS A 31 18.93 170.76 132.74
N MET A 32 17.74 171.30 133.01
CA MET A 32 16.46 170.64 132.68
C MET A 32 16.23 170.56 131.17
N ILE A 33 16.50 171.62 130.41
CA ILE A 33 16.42 171.65 128.94
C ILE A 33 17.38 170.63 128.31
N VAL A 34 18.64 170.57 128.77
CA VAL A 34 19.61 169.55 128.32
C VAL A 34 19.13 168.14 128.65
N THR A 35 18.54 167.93 129.83
CA THR A 35 17.98 166.63 130.22
C THR A 35 16.79 166.24 129.33
N MET A 36 15.89 167.18 129.02
CA MET A 36 14.76 166.97 128.12
C MET A 36 15.20 166.72 126.67
N ASN A 37 16.20 167.45 126.16
CA ASN A 37 16.76 167.18 124.83
C ASN A 37 17.40 165.80 124.75
N ASN A 38 18.14 165.37 125.79
CA ASN A 38 18.71 164.03 125.82
C ASN A 38 17.61 162.95 125.87
N GLN A 39 16.50 163.19 126.57
CA GLN A 39 15.33 162.30 126.57
C GLN A 39 14.60 162.28 125.22
N LEU A 40 14.52 163.43 124.52
CA LEU A 40 13.92 163.56 123.19
C LEU A 40 14.77 162.84 122.14
N MET A 41 16.08 163.05 122.11
CA MET A 41 17.00 162.29 121.24
C MET A 41 16.91 160.78 121.52
N ALA A 42 16.84 160.39 122.81
CA ALA A 42 16.64 159.00 123.19
C ALA A 42 15.25 158.45 122.84
N SER A 43 14.22 159.28 122.62
CA SER A 43 12.91 158.83 122.11
C SER A 43 12.90 158.75 120.58
N GLN A 44 13.49 159.71 119.88
CA GLN A 44 13.65 159.69 118.41
C GLN A 44 14.50 158.51 117.94
N ASN A 45 15.63 158.23 118.60
CA ASN A 45 16.47 157.07 118.26
C ASN A 45 15.75 155.74 118.49
N ARG A 46 14.88 155.65 119.51
CA ARG A 46 14.01 154.48 119.72
C ARG A 46 12.92 154.38 118.65
N LEU A 47 12.32 155.51 118.25
CA LEU A 47 11.28 155.56 117.22
C LEU A 47 11.83 155.09 115.87
N ALA A 48 12.99 155.62 115.44
CA ALA A 48 13.66 155.20 114.21
C ALA A 48 14.01 153.70 114.22
N ALA A 49 14.54 153.20 115.35
CA ALA A 49 14.79 151.75 115.50
C ALA A 49 13.50 150.93 115.43
N THR A 50 12.36 151.41 115.96
CA THR A 50 11.08 150.70 115.79
C THR A 50 10.54 150.77 114.35
N GLU A 51 10.77 151.87 113.62
CA GLU A 51 10.37 152.03 112.22
C GLU A 51 11.17 151.09 111.29
N GLU A 52 12.47 150.93 111.54
CA GLU A 52 13.32 149.96 110.85
C GLU A 52 12.88 148.51 111.14
N ASN A 53 12.61 148.17 112.41
CA ASN A 53 12.10 146.85 112.81
C ASN A 53 10.73 146.55 112.17
N VAL A 54 9.80 147.53 112.12
CA VAL A 54 8.51 147.37 111.45
C VAL A 54 8.68 147.18 109.94
N SER A 55 9.59 147.94 109.31
CA SER A 55 9.91 147.79 107.89
C SER A 55 10.48 146.41 107.57
N GLN A 56 11.38 145.89 108.42
CA GLN A 56 11.93 144.55 108.29
C GLN A 56 10.87 143.47 108.51
N PHE A 57 9.97 143.64 109.50
CA PHE A 57 8.85 142.75 109.73
C PHE A 57 7.89 142.70 108.53
N VAL A 58 7.49 143.84 107.97
CA VAL A 58 6.65 143.93 106.76
C VAL A 58 7.35 143.30 105.56
N SER A 59 8.67 143.47 105.40
CA SER A 59 9.44 142.80 104.36
C SER A 59 9.39 141.26 104.52
N ASN A 60 9.67 140.75 105.73
CA ASN A 60 9.64 139.32 106.04
C ASN A 60 8.25 138.70 105.83
N VAL A 61 7.18 139.38 106.26
CA VAL A 61 5.79 138.95 106.02
C VAL A 61 5.47 138.91 104.53
N ASN A 62 5.93 139.88 103.74
CA ASN A 62 5.74 139.86 102.28
C ASN A 62 6.53 138.72 101.60
N VAL A 63 7.73 138.39 102.07
CA VAL A 63 8.51 137.24 101.56
C VAL A 63 7.83 135.92 101.92
N GLN A 64 7.38 135.75 103.18
CA GLN A 64 6.64 134.57 103.62
C GLN A 64 5.31 134.42 102.86
N LYS A 65 4.58 135.52 102.64
CA LYS A 65 3.34 135.54 101.83
C LYS A 65 3.61 135.05 100.40
N ARG A 66 4.60 135.62 99.71
CA ARG A 66 4.97 135.17 98.35
C ARG A 66 5.37 133.70 98.32
N HIS A 67 6.11 133.22 99.32
CA HIS A 67 6.50 131.82 99.41
C HIS A 67 5.29 130.90 99.59
N ALA A 68 4.33 131.27 100.46
CA ALA A 68 3.07 130.54 100.63
C ALA A 68 2.19 130.57 99.36
N GLU A 69 2.13 131.71 98.66
CA GLU A 69 1.42 131.85 97.37
C GLU A 69 2.04 130.98 96.27
N THR A 70 3.37 130.89 96.19
CA THR A 70 4.07 129.97 95.28
C THR A 70 3.83 128.50 95.66
N LEU A 71 3.93 128.13 96.94
CA LEU A 71 3.66 126.77 97.40
C LEU A 71 2.21 126.34 97.13
N ALA A 72 1.23 127.21 97.36
CA ALA A 72 -0.17 126.95 97.05
C ALA A 72 -0.42 126.83 95.53
N SER A 73 0.28 127.62 94.72
CA SER A 73 0.20 127.54 93.25
C SER A 73 0.81 126.24 92.71
N ASN A 74 1.99 125.85 93.22
CA ASN A 74 2.64 124.60 92.86
C ASN A 74 1.83 123.38 93.32
N TRP A 75 1.21 123.42 94.50
CA TRP A 75 0.32 122.36 94.98
C TRP A 75 -0.90 122.20 94.06
N LYS A 76 -1.53 123.31 93.64
CA LYS A 76 -2.64 123.26 92.69
C LYS A 76 -2.22 122.68 91.34
N ALA A 77 -1.11 123.15 90.76
CA ALA A 77 -0.62 122.63 89.48
C ALA A 77 -0.31 121.13 89.54
N TRP A 78 0.29 120.66 90.64
CA TRP A 78 0.52 119.23 90.87
C TRP A 78 -0.80 118.45 91.04
N GLN A 79 -1.76 118.99 91.79
CA GLN A 79 -3.07 118.35 91.95
C GLN A 79 -3.82 118.26 90.61
N GLU A 80 -3.84 119.34 89.82
CA GLU A 80 -4.46 119.39 88.49
C GLU A 80 -3.80 118.39 87.52
N GLU A 81 -2.47 118.25 87.57
CA GLU A 81 -1.71 117.22 86.83
C GLU A 81 -2.07 115.80 87.28
N ARG A 82 -2.10 115.52 88.59
CA ARG A 82 -2.49 114.19 89.11
C ARG A 82 -3.92 113.82 88.74
N GLU A 83 -4.85 114.77 88.81
CA GLU A 83 -6.24 114.56 88.40
C GLU A 83 -6.37 114.34 86.89
N GLU A 84 -5.53 114.97 86.07
CA GLU A 84 -5.49 114.76 84.62
C GLU A 84 -4.87 113.41 84.24
N GLU A 85 -3.80 112.97 84.90
CA GLU A 85 -3.27 111.61 84.75
C GLU A 85 -4.34 110.57 85.08
N LEU A 86 -5.08 110.74 86.18
CA LEU A 86 -6.17 109.83 86.58
C LEU A 86 -7.31 109.81 85.55
N ARG A 87 -7.71 110.98 85.00
CA ARG A 87 -8.70 111.06 83.92
C ARG A 87 -8.24 110.31 82.66
N ASN A 88 -6.98 110.47 82.26
CA ASN A 88 -6.44 109.78 81.08
C ASN A 88 -6.30 108.27 81.30
N LEU A 89 -5.90 107.83 82.49
CA LEU A 89 -5.84 106.42 82.86
C LEU A 89 -7.23 105.76 82.84
N ASP A 90 -8.26 106.43 83.37
CA ASP A 90 -9.64 105.92 83.35
C ASP A 90 -10.18 105.81 81.91
N ILE A 91 -9.90 106.80 81.06
CA ILE A 91 -10.19 106.77 79.63
C ILE A 91 -9.48 105.60 78.93
N GLU A 92 -8.23 105.29 79.27
CA GLU A 92 -7.47 104.18 78.70
C GLU A 92 -7.98 102.81 79.20
N VAL A 93 -8.30 102.68 80.49
CA VAL A 93 -8.94 101.48 81.07
C VAL A 93 -10.28 101.19 80.38
N MET A 94 -11.12 102.22 80.19
CA MET A 94 -12.42 102.06 79.51
C MET A 94 -12.27 101.69 78.02
N LYS A 95 -11.28 102.26 77.31
CA LYS A 95 -10.94 101.86 75.93
C LYS A 95 -10.48 100.40 75.86
N ASN A 96 -9.56 100.00 76.73
CA ASN A 96 -9.03 98.64 76.77
C ASN A 96 -10.09 97.62 77.19
N SER A 97 -11.00 97.97 78.10
CA SER A 97 -12.15 97.14 78.48
C SER A 97 -13.09 96.91 77.29
N SER A 98 -13.46 97.96 76.54
CA SER A 98 -14.29 97.83 75.34
C SER A 98 -13.60 97.08 74.19
N ALA A 99 -12.27 97.18 74.07
CA ALA A 99 -11.49 96.38 73.12
C ALA A 99 -11.47 94.89 73.51
N MET A 100 -11.29 94.58 74.80
CA MET A 100 -11.36 93.22 75.32
C MET A 100 -12.75 92.60 75.14
N GLU A 101 -13.82 93.34 75.43
CA GLU A 101 -15.20 92.90 75.24
C GLU A 101 -15.49 92.52 73.78
N LYS A 102 -15.07 93.36 72.82
CA LYS A 102 -15.17 93.04 71.38
C LYS A 102 -14.39 91.78 71.00
N LEU A 103 -13.14 91.67 71.45
CA LEU A 103 -12.32 90.50 71.16
C LEU A 103 -12.88 89.22 71.79
N GLN A 104 -13.52 89.31 72.96
CA GLN A 104 -14.23 88.21 73.60
C GLN A 104 -15.51 87.82 72.83
N ILE A 105 -16.26 88.78 72.28
CA ILE A 105 -17.41 88.53 71.41
C ILE A 105 -16.96 87.85 70.10
N GLU A 106 -15.92 88.37 69.45
CA GLU A 106 -15.35 87.79 68.22
C GLU A 106 -14.83 86.37 68.44
N HIS A 107 -14.10 86.14 69.54
CA HIS A 107 -13.61 84.80 69.91
C HIS A 107 -14.77 83.83 70.23
N THR A 108 -15.83 84.30 70.89
CA THR A 108 -17.02 83.47 71.16
C THR A 108 -17.75 83.11 69.87
N ALA A 109 -17.93 84.08 68.96
CA ALA A 109 -18.52 83.84 67.65
C ALA A 109 -17.67 82.88 66.79
N PHE A 110 -16.34 82.97 66.87
CA PHE A 110 -15.43 82.01 66.23
C PHE A 110 -15.62 80.59 66.79
N LEU A 111 -15.58 80.41 68.11
CA LEU A 111 -15.81 79.12 68.77
C LEU A 111 -17.19 78.53 68.48
N GLU A 112 -18.22 79.37 68.29
CA GLU A 112 -19.56 78.93 67.92
C GLU A 112 -19.73 78.58 66.44
N THR A 113 -18.97 79.19 65.54
CA THR A 113 -19.14 79.02 64.08
C THR A 113 -18.21 77.97 63.50
N THR A 114 -16.94 77.93 63.91
CA THR A 114 -15.95 77.00 63.38
C THR A 114 -16.37 75.52 63.46
N PRO A 115 -16.94 75.00 64.58
CA PRO A 115 -17.41 73.61 64.63
C PRO A 115 -18.58 73.34 63.67
N LYS A 116 -19.49 74.31 63.48
CA LYS A 116 -20.62 74.19 62.54
C LYS A 116 -20.12 74.13 61.09
N THR A 117 -19.11 74.92 60.75
CA THR A 117 -18.45 74.90 59.43
C THR A 117 -17.71 73.59 59.19
N ILE A 118 -16.96 73.08 60.18
CA ILE A 118 -16.29 71.76 60.10
C ILE A 118 -17.32 70.66 59.83
N GLN A 119 -18.40 70.59 60.62
CA GLN A 119 -19.48 69.62 60.43
C GLN A 119 -20.28 69.77 59.11
N GLN A 120 -20.15 70.89 58.39
CA GLN A 120 -20.69 71.04 57.04
C GLN A 120 -19.72 70.47 56.00
N VAL A 121 -18.41 70.75 56.13
CA VAL A 121 -17.37 70.22 55.25
C VAL A 121 -17.25 68.70 55.39
N GLU A 122 -17.28 68.16 56.62
CA GLU A 122 -17.25 66.71 56.88
C GLU A 122 -18.40 65.97 56.17
N ARG A 123 -19.64 66.45 56.32
CA ARG A 123 -20.80 65.85 55.64
C ARG A 123 -20.72 65.96 54.12
N HIS A 124 -20.26 67.09 53.57
CA HIS A 124 -20.05 67.22 52.13
C HIS A 124 -19.00 66.22 51.63
N LEU A 125 -17.94 65.96 52.39
CA LEU A 125 -16.93 64.96 52.04
C LEU A 125 -17.46 63.52 52.15
N GLU A 126 -18.31 63.21 53.14
CA GLU A 126 -19.00 61.91 53.23
C GLU A 126 -19.98 61.70 52.06
N GLU A 127 -20.81 62.70 51.73
CA GLU A 127 -21.76 62.68 50.61
C GLU A 127 -21.04 62.53 49.26
N GLN A 128 -19.94 63.25 49.06
CA GLN A 128 -19.08 63.15 47.87
C GLN A 128 -18.36 61.79 47.79
N GLY A 129 -17.88 61.28 48.92
CA GLY A 129 -17.28 59.95 49.00
C GLY A 129 -18.28 58.85 48.67
N GLN A 130 -19.49 58.93 49.21
CA GLN A 130 -20.54 57.93 49.00
C GLN A 130 -21.11 57.95 47.57
N THR A 131 -21.24 59.12 46.96
CA THR A 131 -21.59 59.24 45.52
C THR A 131 -20.49 58.65 44.64
N SER A 132 -19.22 59.00 44.88
CA SER A 132 -18.06 58.43 44.16
C SER A 132 -18.00 56.89 44.25
N ILE A 133 -18.26 56.32 45.44
CA ILE A 133 -18.33 54.87 45.66
C ILE A 133 -19.51 54.23 44.88
N ASN A 134 -20.65 54.90 44.82
CA ASN A 134 -21.83 54.40 44.10
C ASN A 134 -21.63 54.44 42.58
N GLU A 135 -21.04 55.52 42.05
CA GLU A 135 -20.67 55.62 40.63
C GLU A 135 -19.66 54.54 40.24
N LEU A 136 -18.61 54.33 41.04
CA LEU A 136 -17.63 53.27 40.81
C LEU A 136 -18.26 51.88 40.84
N ARG A 137 -19.26 51.63 41.70
CA ARG A 137 -20.00 50.35 41.75
C ARG A 137 -20.85 50.10 40.51
N GLU A 138 -21.59 51.09 40.03
CA GLU A 138 -22.39 50.93 38.80
C GLU A 138 -21.53 50.89 37.52
N ASN A 139 -20.43 51.64 37.48
CA ASN A 139 -19.43 51.54 36.41
C ASN A 139 -18.75 50.15 36.39
N LEU A 140 -18.43 49.57 37.55
CA LEU A 140 -17.91 48.20 37.64
C LEU A 140 -18.97 47.19 37.16
N LYS A 141 -20.19 47.24 37.72
CA LYS A 141 -21.29 46.32 37.42
C LYS A 141 -21.72 46.34 35.94
N SER A 142 -21.73 47.51 35.30
CA SER A 142 -21.99 47.64 33.86
C SER A 142 -20.83 47.11 33.00
N SER A 143 -19.58 47.32 33.42
CA SER A 143 -18.39 46.75 32.77
C SER A 143 -18.36 45.21 32.87
N GLU A 144 -18.64 44.65 34.05
CA GLU A 144 -18.77 43.21 34.28
C GLU A 144 -19.87 42.59 33.40
N GLY A 145 -21.04 43.24 33.31
CA GLY A 145 -22.11 42.83 32.40
C GLY A 145 -21.65 42.80 30.95
N ALA A 146 -21.05 43.88 30.45
CA ALA A 146 -20.55 43.97 29.08
C ALA A 146 -19.40 42.97 28.79
N LEU A 147 -18.60 42.61 29.79
CA LEU A 147 -17.59 41.55 29.68
C LEU A 147 -18.24 40.17 29.57
N ALA A 148 -19.22 39.87 30.42
CA ALA A 148 -19.96 38.60 30.40
C ALA A 148 -20.71 38.39 29.07
N GLU A 149 -21.28 39.45 28.50
CA GLU A 149 -21.90 39.44 27.17
C GLU A 149 -20.90 39.07 26.06
N LYS A 150 -19.71 39.67 26.08
CA LYS A 150 -18.63 39.37 25.13
C LYS A 150 -18.13 37.92 25.28
N ILE A 151 -17.99 37.43 26.51
CA ILE A 151 -17.62 36.03 26.79
C ILE A 151 -18.68 35.06 26.23
N ARG A 152 -19.97 35.36 26.44
CA ARG A 152 -21.09 34.57 25.88
C ARG A 152 -21.05 34.51 24.35
N ALA A 153 -20.87 35.65 23.68
CA ALA A 153 -20.77 35.72 22.23
C ALA A 153 -19.54 34.98 21.66
N LEU A 154 -18.40 35.01 22.37
CA LEU A 154 -17.21 34.24 22.02
C LEU A 154 -17.42 32.73 22.20
N GLN A 155 -18.17 32.31 23.23
CA GLN A 155 -18.54 30.90 23.41
C GLN A 155 -19.48 30.41 22.31
N GLU A 156 -20.54 31.17 22.00
CA GLU A 156 -21.48 30.83 20.91
C GLU A 156 -20.80 30.74 19.53
N THR A 157 -19.88 31.66 19.23
CA THR A 157 -19.13 31.61 17.95
C THR A 157 -18.16 30.44 17.94
N GLN A 158 -17.48 30.13 19.04
CA GLN A 158 -16.64 28.93 19.15
C GLN A 158 -17.45 27.63 18.95
N VAL A 159 -18.67 27.53 19.51
CA VAL A 159 -19.57 26.39 19.29
C VAL A 159 -19.99 26.28 17.82
N ARG A 160 -20.44 27.38 17.21
CA ARG A 160 -20.80 27.42 15.78
C ARG A 160 -19.64 27.04 14.86
N HIS A 161 -18.42 27.49 15.14
CA HIS A 161 -17.23 27.11 14.37
C HIS A 161 -16.88 25.62 14.54
N ARG A 162 -16.96 25.06 15.75
CA ARG A 162 -16.75 23.62 15.99
C ARG A 162 -17.77 22.77 15.22
N GLN A 163 -19.05 23.13 15.27
CA GLN A 163 -20.10 22.39 14.58
C GLN A 163 -19.93 22.46 13.05
N SER A 164 -19.66 23.65 12.50
CA SER A 164 -19.40 23.84 11.07
C SER A 164 -18.18 23.03 10.58
N ALA A 165 -17.12 22.95 11.38
CA ALA A 165 -15.94 22.13 11.07
C ALA A 165 -16.25 20.62 11.08
N LEU A 166 -17.04 20.14 12.05
CA LEU A 166 -17.48 18.74 12.10
C LEU A 166 -18.39 18.39 10.91
N GLU A 167 -19.36 19.23 10.59
CA GLU A 167 -20.21 19.05 9.40
C GLU A 167 -19.40 18.99 8.10
N LEU A 168 -18.34 19.81 7.98
CA LEU A 168 -17.44 19.78 6.83
C LEU A 168 -16.64 18.46 6.79
N GLN A 169 -16.15 17.97 7.93
CA GLN A 169 -15.45 16.69 8.00
C GLN A 169 -16.37 15.51 7.65
N HIS A 170 -17.61 15.49 8.14
CA HIS A 170 -18.59 14.47 7.75
C HIS A 170 -18.87 14.51 6.25
N LYS A 171 -19.19 15.68 5.67
CA LYS A 171 -19.39 15.84 4.22
C LYS A 171 -18.18 15.39 3.38
N GLN A 172 -16.96 15.62 3.87
CA GLN A 172 -15.72 15.13 3.22
C GLN A 172 -15.58 13.60 3.32
N SER A 173 -15.89 13.01 4.48
CA SER A 173 -15.89 11.56 4.72
C SER A 173 -16.91 10.86 3.82
N ASP A 174 -18.15 11.36 3.77
CA ASP A 174 -19.22 10.81 2.94
C ASP A 174 -18.85 10.91 1.45
N THR A 175 -18.26 12.03 1.02
CA THR A 175 -17.77 12.22 -0.36
C THR A 175 -16.64 11.25 -0.70
N LEU A 176 -15.77 10.91 0.26
CA LEU A 176 -14.70 9.93 0.08
C LEU A 176 -15.26 8.50 0.00
N MET A 177 -16.18 8.14 0.90
CA MET A 177 -16.79 6.81 0.94
C MET A 177 -17.58 6.51 -0.34
N ASN A 178 -18.46 7.42 -0.77
CA ASN A 178 -19.18 7.30 -2.05
C ASN A 178 -18.22 7.13 -3.25
N ARG A 179 -17.05 7.80 -3.25
CA ARG A 179 -16.02 7.63 -4.29
C ARG A 179 -15.26 6.31 -4.19
N MET A 180 -15.14 5.73 -3.00
CA MET A 180 -14.59 4.39 -2.81
C MET A 180 -15.59 3.34 -3.28
N ASP A 181 -16.86 3.45 -2.88
CA ASP A 181 -17.93 2.51 -3.27
C ASP A 181 -18.16 2.49 -4.79
N GLU A 182 -18.08 3.65 -5.46
CA GLU A 182 -18.15 3.73 -6.93
C GLU A 182 -16.92 3.09 -7.59
N LYS A 183 -15.72 3.24 -7.01
CA LYS A 183 -14.52 2.54 -7.48
C LYS A 183 -14.60 1.04 -7.26
N VAL A 184 -15.13 0.59 -6.13
CA VAL A 184 -15.35 -0.84 -5.84
C VAL A 184 -16.32 -1.42 -6.85
N ARG A 185 -17.51 -0.83 -7.03
CA ARG A 185 -18.50 -1.27 -8.04
C ARG A 185 -17.94 -1.24 -9.47
N THR A 186 -17.09 -0.28 -9.80
CA THR A 186 -16.38 -0.23 -11.09
C THR A 186 -15.39 -1.38 -11.24
N LEU A 187 -14.59 -1.69 -10.21
CA LEU A 187 -13.62 -2.78 -10.20
C LEU A 187 -14.30 -4.16 -10.22
N GLU A 188 -15.35 -4.35 -9.42
CA GLU A 188 -16.18 -5.57 -9.44
C GLU A 188 -16.73 -5.84 -10.83
N LYS A 189 -17.26 -4.79 -11.50
CA LYS A 189 -17.72 -4.90 -12.89
C LYS A 189 -16.59 -5.26 -13.84
N THR A 190 -15.42 -4.62 -13.79
CA THR A 190 -14.32 -4.98 -14.70
C THR A 190 -13.78 -6.39 -14.45
N CYS A 191 -13.76 -6.86 -13.19
CA CYS A 191 -13.45 -8.24 -12.85
C CYS A 191 -14.50 -9.24 -13.38
N ALA A 192 -15.78 -8.91 -13.33
CA ALA A 192 -16.85 -9.72 -13.91
C ALA A 192 -16.77 -9.77 -15.45
N ASP A 193 -16.58 -8.62 -16.10
CA ASP A 193 -16.41 -8.49 -17.56
C ASP A 193 -15.16 -9.27 -18.04
N LEU A 194 -14.06 -9.23 -17.29
CA LEU A 194 -12.86 -10.03 -17.56
C LEU A 194 -13.12 -11.54 -17.36
N SER A 195 -13.76 -11.95 -16.26
CA SER A 195 -14.11 -13.36 -16.02
C SER A 195 -15.00 -13.94 -17.12
N LEU A 196 -15.94 -13.15 -17.62
CA LEU A 196 -16.80 -13.52 -18.75
C LEU A 196 -15.99 -13.69 -20.04
N LYS A 197 -15.16 -12.71 -20.40
CA LYS A 197 -14.27 -12.79 -21.57
C LYS A 197 -13.29 -13.97 -21.50
N THR A 198 -12.73 -14.28 -20.33
CA THR A 198 -11.88 -15.46 -20.15
C THR A 198 -12.66 -16.76 -20.38
N LYS A 199 -13.90 -16.86 -19.87
CA LYS A 199 -14.77 -18.03 -20.11
C LYS A 199 -15.18 -18.18 -21.58
N GLU A 200 -15.44 -17.07 -22.28
CA GLU A 200 -15.74 -17.09 -23.72
C GLU A 200 -14.51 -17.49 -24.55
N SER A 201 -13.35 -16.91 -24.26
CA SER A 201 -12.08 -17.29 -24.88
C SER A 201 -11.74 -18.77 -24.64
N GLN A 202 -11.96 -19.28 -23.42
CA GLN A 202 -11.77 -20.69 -23.10
C GLN A 202 -12.73 -21.60 -23.90
N LYS A 203 -14.03 -21.25 -24.00
CA LYS A 203 -15.01 -21.98 -24.83
C LYS A 203 -14.62 -22.00 -26.32
N GLN A 204 -14.13 -20.88 -26.85
CA GLN A 204 -13.67 -20.80 -28.24
C GLN A 204 -12.39 -21.63 -28.45
N SER A 205 -11.47 -21.61 -27.48
CA SER A 205 -10.25 -22.42 -27.49
C SER A 205 -10.55 -23.92 -27.47
N THR A 206 -11.46 -24.39 -26.60
CA THR A 206 -11.89 -25.79 -26.57
C THR A 206 -12.59 -26.19 -27.85
N PHE A 207 -13.49 -25.36 -28.40
CA PHE A 207 -14.15 -25.64 -29.68
C PHE A 207 -13.15 -25.82 -30.84
N ILE A 208 -12.12 -24.96 -30.92
CA ILE A 208 -11.06 -25.08 -31.92
C ILE A 208 -10.19 -26.33 -31.70
N MET A 209 -9.96 -26.72 -30.45
CA MET A 209 -9.25 -27.96 -30.11
C MET A 209 -10.07 -29.19 -30.49
N ASP A 210 -11.36 -29.23 -30.18
CA ASP A 210 -12.30 -30.30 -30.53
C ASP A 210 -12.45 -30.44 -32.04
N GLN A 211 -12.52 -29.32 -32.78
CA GLN A 211 -12.52 -29.34 -34.24
C GLN A 211 -11.23 -29.99 -34.78
N LYS A 212 -10.05 -29.56 -34.31
CA LYS A 212 -8.75 -30.14 -34.72
C LYS A 212 -8.62 -31.62 -34.35
N MET A 213 -9.17 -32.03 -33.20
CA MET A 213 -9.23 -33.44 -32.78
C MET A 213 -10.13 -34.24 -33.73
N GLN A 214 -11.31 -33.72 -34.08
CA GLN A 214 -12.21 -34.39 -35.01
C GLN A 214 -11.65 -34.46 -36.44
N GLU A 215 -10.94 -33.42 -36.90
CA GLU A 215 -10.22 -33.41 -38.18
C GLU A 215 -9.09 -34.45 -38.21
N ARG A 216 -8.30 -34.56 -37.14
CA ARG A 216 -7.29 -35.63 -36.97
C ARG A 216 -7.91 -37.01 -37.00
N LEU A 217 -8.96 -37.26 -36.22
CA LEU A 217 -9.65 -38.56 -36.20
C LEU A 217 -10.23 -38.93 -37.58
N LYS A 218 -10.72 -37.94 -38.35
CA LYS A 218 -11.16 -38.14 -39.74
C LYS A 218 -10.01 -38.51 -40.66
N SER A 219 -8.86 -37.83 -40.59
CA SER A 219 -7.70 -38.14 -41.45
C SER A 219 -7.02 -39.46 -41.05
N GLU A 220 -6.97 -39.80 -39.78
CA GLU A 220 -6.47 -41.07 -39.24
C GLU A 220 -7.37 -42.24 -39.66
N ALA A 221 -8.70 -42.10 -39.57
CA ALA A 221 -9.64 -43.08 -40.10
C ALA A 221 -9.53 -43.25 -41.62
N GLN A 222 -9.29 -42.17 -42.38
CA GLN A 222 -9.01 -42.25 -43.82
C GLN A 222 -7.68 -42.97 -44.12
N HIS A 223 -6.62 -42.69 -43.35
CA HIS A 223 -5.33 -43.38 -43.49
C HIS A 223 -5.47 -44.87 -43.16
N HIS A 224 -6.08 -45.23 -42.04
CA HIS A 224 -6.32 -46.64 -41.69
C HIS A 224 -7.16 -47.34 -42.74
N LYS A 225 -8.21 -46.69 -43.27
CA LYS A 225 -9.00 -47.23 -44.39
C LYS A 225 -8.09 -47.50 -45.61
N ALA A 226 -7.27 -46.54 -46.03
CA ALA A 226 -6.36 -46.70 -47.16
C ALA A 226 -5.32 -47.81 -46.93
N THR A 227 -4.78 -47.94 -45.71
CA THR A 227 -3.86 -49.01 -45.31
C THR A 227 -4.55 -50.38 -45.39
N VAL A 228 -5.78 -50.51 -44.87
CA VAL A 228 -6.56 -51.76 -44.93
C VAL A 228 -6.95 -52.09 -46.38
N GLU A 229 -7.34 -51.10 -47.19
CA GLU A 229 -7.62 -51.29 -48.62
C GLU A 229 -6.36 -51.65 -49.43
N SER A 230 -5.16 -51.24 -49.02
CA SER A 230 -3.91 -51.80 -49.57
C SER A 230 -3.74 -53.25 -49.14
N LEU A 231 -3.76 -53.53 -47.83
CA LEU A 231 -3.49 -54.86 -47.28
C LEU A 231 -4.44 -55.94 -47.84
N ILE A 232 -5.71 -55.59 -48.08
CA ILE A 232 -6.69 -56.46 -48.75
C ILE A 232 -6.32 -56.69 -50.22
N ARG A 233 -5.93 -55.65 -50.98
CA ARG A 233 -5.47 -55.81 -52.37
C ARG A 233 -4.19 -56.64 -52.46
N ASP A 234 -3.24 -56.43 -51.56
CA ASP A 234 -1.98 -57.18 -51.48
C ASP A 234 -2.24 -58.66 -51.14
N PHE A 235 -3.12 -58.93 -50.16
CA PHE A 235 -3.55 -60.29 -49.82
C PHE A 235 -4.28 -60.99 -50.98
N VAL A 236 -5.25 -60.32 -51.62
CA VAL A 236 -5.97 -60.86 -52.79
C VAL A 236 -5.01 -61.12 -53.96
N SER A 237 -4.11 -60.18 -54.26
CA SER A 237 -3.09 -60.32 -55.30
C SER A 237 -2.13 -61.49 -55.03
N LYS A 238 -1.75 -61.71 -53.76
CA LYS A 238 -0.94 -62.87 -53.36
C LYS A 238 -1.73 -64.18 -53.50
N ARG A 239 -2.94 -64.24 -52.92
CA ARG A 239 -3.85 -65.40 -53.02
C ARG A 239 -4.10 -65.81 -54.46
N ASP A 240 -4.36 -64.86 -55.34
CA ASP A 240 -4.74 -65.15 -56.73
C ASP A 240 -3.55 -65.62 -57.56
N ARG A 241 -2.33 -65.09 -57.30
CA ARG A 241 -1.09 -65.69 -57.84
C ARG A 241 -0.86 -67.11 -57.34
N GLU A 242 -1.03 -67.38 -56.03
CA GLU A 242 -0.85 -68.72 -55.45
C GLU A 242 -1.89 -69.74 -55.97
N LEU A 243 -3.13 -69.31 -56.19
CA LEU A 243 -4.17 -70.13 -56.80
C LEU A 243 -3.89 -70.38 -58.29
N GLN A 244 -3.43 -69.36 -59.03
CA GLN A 244 -3.07 -69.51 -60.45
C GLN A 244 -1.84 -70.42 -60.63
N ALA A 245 -0.84 -70.31 -59.75
CA ALA A 245 0.31 -71.23 -59.73
C ALA A 245 -0.14 -72.67 -59.46
N LYS A 246 -0.93 -72.91 -58.40
CA LYS A 246 -1.48 -74.25 -58.10
C LYS A 246 -2.36 -74.80 -59.22
N TYR A 247 -3.09 -73.93 -59.94
CA TYR A 247 -3.86 -74.32 -61.11
C TYR A 247 -2.96 -74.80 -62.25
N GLU A 248 -1.95 -74.02 -62.64
CA GLU A 248 -1.04 -74.33 -63.75
C GLU A 248 -0.06 -75.48 -63.42
N GLU A 249 0.45 -75.57 -62.20
CA GLU A 249 1.46 -76.56 -61.77
C GLU A 249 0.85 -77.91 -61.33
N THR A 250 -0.33 -77.90 -60.71
CA THR A 250 -0.92 -79.11 -60.10
C THR A 250 -2.20 -79.55 -60.80
N PHE A 251 -3.19 -78.68 -60.90
CA PHE A 251 -4.53 -79.05 -61.37
C PHE A 251 -4.58 -79.31 -62.89
N LYS A 252 -3.96 -78.45 -63.68
CA LYS A 252 -3.92 -78.54 -65.15
C LYS A 252 -3.14 -79.77 -65.65
N PRO A 253 -1.95 -80.12 -65.12
CA PRO A 253 -1.29 -81.37 -65.46
C PRO A 253 -2.08 -82.61 -65.01
N MET A 254 -2.72 -82.57 -63.84
CA MET A 254 -3.59 -83.65 -63.37
C MET A 254 -4.79 -83.87 -64.30
N LEU A 255 -5.47 -82.79 -64.72
CA LEU A 255 -6.57 -82.85 -65.70
C LEU A 255 -6.11 -83.38 -67.06
N MET A 256 -4.99 -82.88 -67.59
CA MET A 256 -4.43 -83.37 -68.86
C MET A 256 -4.02 -84.85 -68.78
N LYS A 257 -3.49 -85.30 -67.65
CA LYS A 257 -3.13 -86.71 -67.40
C LYS A 257 -4.38 -87.59 -67.31
N PHE A 258 -5.40 -87.17 -66.58
CA PHE A 258 -6.68 -87.90 -66.51
C PHE A 258 -7.37 -87.99 -67.88
N LEU A 259 -7.36 -86.91 -68.66
CA LEU A 259 -7.93 -86.90 -70.02
C LEU A 259 -7.15 -87.81 -70.98
N THR A 260 -5.82 -87.83 -70.92
CA THR A 260 -5.00 -88.73 -71.76
C THR A 260 -5.08 -90.18 -71.33
N GLU A 261 -5.16 -90.48 -70.03
CA GLU A 261 -5.44 -91.84 -69.51
C GLU A 261 -6.82 -92.33 -69.96
N LYS A 262 -7.84 -91.45 -70.00
CA LYS A 262 -9.18 -91.80 -70.50
C LYS A 262 -9.23 -91.98 -72.01
N ASP A 263 -8.54 -91.15 -72.79
CA ASP A 263 -8.43 -91.32 -74.24
C ASP A 263 -7.68 -92.62 -74.62
N GLN A 264 -6.60 -92.94 -73.90
CA GLN A 264 -5.88 -94.21 -74.08
C GLN A 264 -6.74 -95.43 -73.70
N ALA A 265 -7.49 -95.36 -72.60
CA ALA A 265 -8.41 -96.43 -72.21
C ALA A 265 -9.52 -96.66 -73.25
N LEU A 266 -10.14 -95.59 -73.76
CA LEU A 266 -11.18 -95.67 -74.78
C LEU A 266 -10.66 -96.20 -76.12
N ARG A 267 -9.45 -95.81 -76.55
CA ARG A 267 -8.80 -96.40 -77.73
C ARG A 267 -8.58 -97.90 -77.56
N LYS A 268 -8.03 -98.31 -76.41
CA LYS A 268 -7.76 -99.73 -76.13
C LYS A 268 -9.04 -100.57 -76.09
N GLU A 269 -10.11 -100.06 -75.48
CA GLU A 269 -11.44 -100.69 -75.47
C GLU A 269 -12.07 -100.77 -76.88
N TYR A 270 -11.81 -99.78 -77.74
CA TYR A 270 -12.26 -99.77 -79.14
C TYR A 270 -11.49 -100.78 -80.01
N ASP A 271 -10.16 -100.82 -79.88
CA ASP A 271 -9.29 -101.73 -80.62
C ASP A 271 -9.55 -103.20 -80.20
N GLU A 272 -9.68 -103.48 -78.90
CA GLU A 272 -10.02 -104.82 -78.37
C GLU A 272 -11.41 -105.30 -78.83
N ASN A 273 -12.39 -104.39 -78.95
CA ASN A 273 -13.69 -104.71 -79.54
C ASN A 273 -13.59 -105.04 -81.04
N ILE A 274 -12.77 -104.32 -81.80
CA ILE A 274 -12.58 -104.57 -83.23
C ILE A 274 -11.88 -105.91 -83.47
N GLU A 275 -10.79 -106.23 -82.75
CA GLU A 275 -10.15 -107.54 -82.84
C GLU A 275 -11.11 -108.67 -82.45
N SER A 276 -11.82 -108.53 -81.33
CA SER A 276 -12.79 -109.54 -80.86
C SER A 276 -13.92 -109.78 -81.87
N ALA A 277 -14.50 -108.71 -82.43
CA ALA A 277 -15.56 -108.80 -83.43
C ALA A 277 -15.05 -109.37 -84.77
N PHE A 278 -13.81 -109.08 -85.16
CA PHE A 278 -13.19 -109.62 -86.37
C PHE A 278 -12.89 -111.12 -86.23
N LEU A 279 -12.26 -111.54 -85.14
CA LEU A 279 -11.94 -112.94 -84.85
C LEU A 279 -13.20 -113.80 -84.72
N ALA A 280 -14.22 -113.32 -83.99
CA ALA A 280 -15.50 -114.02 -83.88
C ALA A 280 -16.20 -114.20 -85.25
N ARG A 281 -16.10 -113.20 -86.14
CA ARG A 281 -16.66 -113.26 -87.49
C ARG A 281 -15.91 -114.23 -88.40
N MET A 282 -14.58 -114.32 -88.27
CA MET A 282 -13.75 -115.30 -88.98
C MET A 282 -14.09 -116.75 -88.54
N LEU A 283 -14.09 -117.04 -87.24
CA LEU A 283 -14.44 -118.36 -86.70
C LEU A 283 -15.88 -118.80 -87.06
N SER A 284 -16.81 -117.85 -87.06
CA SER A 284 -18.20 -118.10 -87.51
C SER A 284 -18.24 -118.48 -89.01
N ARG A 285 -17.46 -117.79 -89.85
CA ARG A 285 -17.38 -118.07 -91.29
C ARG A 285 -16.70 -119.40 -91.61
N GLU A 286 -15.72 -119.80 -90.81
CA GLU A 286 -15.04 -121.10 -90.92
C GLU A 286 -16.00 -122.26 -90.63
N LYS A 287 -16.75 -122.20 -89.52
CA LYS A 287 -17.84 -123.15 -89.23
C LYS A 287 -18.93 -123.16 -90.30
N GLU A 288 -19.29 -122.01 -90.86
CA GLU A 288 -20.29 -121.93 -91.94
C GLU A 288 -19.83 -122.63 -93.24
N LEU A 289 -18.52 -122.79 -93.45
CA LEU A 289 -17.95 -123.55 -94.57
C LEU A 289 -17.84 -125.05 -94.23
N GLU A 290 -17.42 -125.39 -93.01
CA GLU A 290 -17.35 -126.77 -92.52
C GLU A 290 -18.73 -127.47 -92.55
N ILE A 291 -19.78 -126.80 -92.07
CA ILE A 291 -21.16 -127.30 -92.14
C ILE A 291 -21.59 -127.51 -93.60
N LYS A 292 -21.26 -126.60 -94.53
CA LYS A 292 -21.59 -126.77 -95.95
C LYS A 292 -20.86 -127.95 -96.59
N TYR A 293 -19.65 -128.27 -96.14
CA TYR A 293 -18.92 -129.46 -96.60
C TYR A 293 -19.62 -130.74 -96.15
N GLU A 294 -19.91 -130.88 -94.85
CA GLU A 294 -20.56 -132.06 -94.26
C GLU A 294 -22.02 -132.24 -94.71
N GLU A 295 -22.83 -131.18 -94.79
CA GLU A 295 -24.26 -131.29 -95.12
C GLU A 295 -24.56 -131.35 -96.63
N ARG A 296 -23.75 -130.73 -97.49
CA ARG A 296 -24.06 -130.62 -98.93
C ARG A 296 -23.10 -131.36 -99.83
N PHE A 297 -21.79 -131.25 -99.62
CA PHE A 297 -20.83 -131.90 -100.52
C PHE A 297 -20.66 -133.38 -100.22
N LYS A 298 -20.49 -133.74 -98.94
CA LYS A 298 -20.29 -135.14 -98.51
C LYS A 298 -21.44 -136.08 -98.88
N PRO A 299 -22.74 -135.72 -98.72
CA PRO A 299 -23.84 -136.60 -99.11
C PRO A 299 -24.03 -136.66 -100.63
N LEU A 300 -23.73 -135.56 -101.34
CA LEU A 300 -23.80 -135.51 -102.81
C LEU A 300 -22.73 -136.40 -103.43
N ILE A 301 -21.49 -136.35 -102.92
CA ILE A 301 -20.40 -137.27 -103.31
C ILE A 301 -20.78 -138.72 -103.00
N ALA A 302 -21.36 -139.00 -101.82
CA ALA A 302 -21.81 -140.34 -101.46
C ALA A 302 -22.92 -140.86 -102.39
N SER A 303 -23.94 -140.04 -102.70
CA SER A 303 -25.02 -140.41 -103.63
C SER A 303 -24.49 -140.66 -105.04
N PHE A 304 -23.59 -139.80 -105.55
CA PHE A 304 -22.97 -139.98 -106.86
C PHE A 304 -22.16 -141.28 -106.95
N LEU A 305 -21.40 -141.63 -105.90
CA LEU A 305 -20.67 -142.90 -105.85
C LEU A 305 -21.60 -144.11 -105.76
N ILE A 306 -22.72 -144.01 -105.03
CA ILE A 306 -23.73 -145.08 -104.93
C ILE A 306 -24.44 -145.28 -106.28
N ASP A 307 -24.87 -144.21 -106.95
CA ASP A 307 -25.55 -144.30 -108.26
C ASP A 307 -24.59 -144.82 -109.35
N GLN A 308 -23.32 -144.39 -109.36
CA GLN A 308 -22.30 -144.96 -110.25
C GLN A 308 -22.05 -146.45 -109.96
N GLN A 309 -21.95 -146.85 -108.69
CA GLN A 309 -21.85 -148.28 -108.31
C GLN A 309 -23.11 -149.08 -108.68
N LYS A 310 -24.27 -148.45 -108.72
CA LYS A 310 -25.54 -149.10 -109.09
C LYS A 310 -25.64 -149.31 -110.60
N VAL A 311 -25.39 -148.27 -111.39
CA VAL A 311 -25.32 -148.38 -112.87
C VAL A 311 -24.29 -149.44 -113.29
N LEU A 312 -23.10 -149.42 -112.69
CA LEU A 312 -22.09 -150.45 -112.95
C LEU A 312 -22.56 -151.85 -112.52
N ARG A 313 -23.26 -152.00 -111.39
CA ARG A 313 -23.77 -153.30 -110.94
C ARG A 313 -24.83 -153.85 -111.88
N ASP A 314 -25.81 -153.04 -112.27
CA ASP A 314 -26.88 -153.43 -113.18
C ASP A 314 -26.30 -153.82 -114.57
N GLU A 315 -25.30 -153.07 -115.06
CA GLU A 315 -24.60 -153.35 -116.33
C GLU A 315 -23.66 -154.57 -116.25
N TYR A 316 -23.06 -154.84 -115.08
CA TYR A 316 -22.28 -156.07 -114.86
C TYR A 316 -23.17 -157.30 -114.64
N GLU A 317 -24.29 -157.22 -113.93
CA GLU A 317 -25.19 -158.37 -113.72
C GLU A 317 -25.78 -158.87 -115.04
N ALA A 318 -26.27 -157.96 -115.91
CA ALA A 318 -26.71 -158.29 -117.27
C ALA A 318 -25.60 -158.88 -118.17
N ARG A 319 -24.33 -158.60 -117.86
CA ARG A 319 -23.16 -159.15 -118.54
C ARG A 319 -22.68 -160.47 -117.93
N ILE A 320 -22.91 -160.67 -116.63
CA ILE A 320 -22.55 -161.86 -115.86
C ILE A 320 -23.55 -162.99 -116.09
N GLU A 321 -24.87 -162.75 -116.17
CA GLU A 321 -25.82 -163.79 -116.64
C GLU A 321 -25.43 -164.30 -118.04
N LYS A 322 -24.98 -163.39 -118.91
CA LYS A 322 -24.58 -163.69 -120.29
C LYS A 322 -23.20 -164.35 -120.40
N LEU A 323 -22.42 -164.41 -119.33
CA LEU A 323 -21.11 -165.08 -119.27
C LEU A 323 -21.13 -166.34 -118.39
N LEU A 324 -21.90 -166.41 -117.31
CA LEU A 324 -22.07 -167.64 -116.53
C LEU A 324 -22.92 -168.71 -117.24
N GLY A 325 -23.58 -168.34 -118.35
CA GLY A 325 -24.11 -169.29 -119.32
C GLY A 325 -23.05 -170.02 -120.17
N GLY A 326 -21.77 -169.64 -120.12
CA GLY A 326 -20.70 -170.29 -120.89
C GLY A 326 -19.28 -169.92 -120.43
N PHE A 327 -18.52 -170.93 -120.01
CA PHE A 327 -17.23 -170.89 -119.30
C PHE A 327 -17.36 -170.45 -117.82
N LYS A 328 -16.95 -171.23 -116.82
CA LYS A 328 -16.22 -172.52 -116.82
C LYS A 328 -14.88 -172.47 -117.56
N ASP A 329 -13.92 -171.68 -117.04
CA ASP A 329 -12.57 -172.13 -116.58
C ASP A 329 -11.61 -170.94 -116.14
N GLU A 330 -10.90 -171.06 -114.99
CA GLU A 330 -9.54 -170.52 -114.57
C GLU A 330 -9.14 -169.08 -113.94
N ILE A 331 -8.44 -169.05 -112.74
CA ILE A 331 -7.15 -168.31 -112.27
C ILE A 331 -6.99 -166.99 -111.31
N LEU A 332 -6.31 -167.08 -110.10
CA LEU A 332 -5.35 -166.21 -109.20
C LEU A 332 -5.60 -164.96 -108.18
N SER A 333 -4.60 -164.53 -107.29
CA SER A 333 -4.68 -163.58 -106.04
C SER A 333 -3.36 -163.08 -105.22
N ALA A 334 -3.33 -161.96 -104.35
CA ALA A 334 -2.42 -161.55 -103.13
C ALA A 334 -2.01 -159.98 -102.91
N ASP A 335 -1.33 -159.31 -101.89
CA ASP A 335 -1.09 -159.24 -100.35
C ASP A 335 -0.16 -158.01 -99.76
N LYS A 336 -0.12 -157.64 -98.42
CA LYS A 336 0.98 -157.02 -97.47
C LYS A 336 1.17 -155.57 -96.76
N GLU A 337 1.45 -155.55 -95.40
CA GLU A 337 2.37 -154.77 -94.37
C GLU A 337 2.44 -153.18 -94.08
N ASN A 338 3.12 -152.44 -93.09
CA ASN A 338 4.17 -152.55 -91.95
C ASN A 338 4.14 -151.49 -90.69
N LYS A 339 5.24 -150.85 -90.10
CA LYS A 339 5.40 -150.20 -88.69
C LYS A 339 6.45 -149.00 -88.38
N ASN A 340 6.54 -148.32 -87.15
CA ASN A 340 7.77 -147.68 -86.43
C ASN A 340 7.63 -146.85 -85.03
N PRO A 341 8.72 -146.36 -84.27
CA PRO A 341 8.74 -145.81 -82.82
C PRO A 341 9.51 -144.43 -82.39
N SER A 342 10.00 -144.19 -81.11
CA SER A 342 10.34 -142.87 -80.38
C SER A 342 11.59 -142.71 -79.36
N VAL A 343 11.92 -141.49 -78.79
CA VAL A 343 12.59 -141.08 -77.44
C VAL A 343 14.18 -140.85 -77.34
N LYS A 344 14.98 -140.19 -76.38
CA LYS A 344 14.96 -139.51 -75.00
C LYS A 344 16.28 -138.66 -74.59
N SER A 345 16.32 -137.93 -73.42
CA SER A 345 17.45 -137.54 -72.43
C SER A 345 18.57 -136.43 -72.62
N GLU A 346 19.36 -135.86 -71.61
CA GLU A 346 19.21 -135.32 -70.19
C GLU A 346 20.54 -134.76 -69.44
N GLU A 347 20.44 -133.74 -68.51
CA GLU A 347 21.24 -133.24 -67.29
C GLU A 347 22.76 -132.74 -67.14
N GLU A 348 22.98 -131.81 -66.15
CA GLU A 348 24.17 -131.38 -65.29
C GLU A 348 25.36 -130.39 -65.65
N LEU A 349 26.00 -129.84 -64.57
CA LEU A 349 27.23 -128.98 -64.42
C LEU A 349 27.24 -127.48 -64.85
N LYS A 350 28.10 -126.57 -64.33
CA LYS A 350 28.48 -126.08 -62.95
C LYS A 350 29.52 -124.92 -63.06
N SER A 351 29.34 -123.81 -62.32
CA SER A 351 30.36 -122.84 -61.80
C SER A 351 31.49 -122.25 -62.70
N LEU A 352 31.61 -120.89 -62.76
CA LEU A 352 32.90 -120.18 -62.58
C LEU A 352 32.79 -118.64 -62.29
N VAL A 353 33.68 -118.13 -61.41
CA VAL A 353 34.37 -116.81 -61.32
C VAL A 353 33.64 -115.51 -61.80
N LEU A 354 33.41 -114.43 -61.01
CA LEU A 354 34.21 -113.61 -60.05
C LEU A 354 35.10 -112.53 -60.72
N GLY A 355 34.88 -111.24 -60.40
CA GLY A 355 35.91 -110.18 -60.50
C GLY A 355 35.51 -108.85 -61.14
N LEU A 356 35.21 -107.83 -60.32
CA LEU A 356 36.05 -106.61 -60.13
C LEU A 356 35.31 -105.55 -59.29
N THR A 357 36.07 -104.85 -58.45
CA THR A 357 35.64 -103.72 -57.59
C THR A 357 36.68 -102.60 -57.64
N GLU A 358 36.35 -101.45 -57.03
CA GLU A 358 37.23 -100.31 -56.72
C GLU A 358 37.58 -99.35 -57.89
N GLU A 359 37.07 -98.11 -57.80
CA GLU A 359 37.97 -96.99 -57.45
C GLU A 359 37.22 -95.76 -56.85
N ARG A 360 37.90 -95.13 -55.87
CA ARG A 360 37.84 -93.71 -55.44
C ARG A 360 36.53 -93.07 -54.96
N GLU A 361 36.44 -93.00 -53.63
CA GLU A 361 36.11 -91.76 -52.92
C GLU A 361 37.31 -90.77 -53.01
N SER A 362 37.12 -89.52 -53.45
CA SER A 362 38.07 -88.39 -53.19
C SER A 362 37.58 -87.02 -53.72
N ALA A 363 36.46 -86.48 -53.22
CA ALA A 363 35.85 -85.26 -53.79
C ALA A 363 35.14 -84.27 -52.83
N LEU A 364 35.30 -84.40 -51.50
CA LEU A 364 34.45 -83.68 -50.51
C LEU A 364 35.21 -82.90 -49.40
N LEU A 365 36.33 -82.22 -49.71
CA LEU A 365 37.11 -81.53 -48.66
C LEU A 365 37.90 -80.26 -49.09
N LYS A 366 37.42 -79.50 -50.10
CA LYS A 366 38.05 -78.24 -50.55
C LYS A 366 37.07 -77.12 -50.94
N LYS A 367 35.95 -76.96 -50.21
CA LYS A 367 34.93 -75.95 -50.54
C LYS A 367 34.19 -75.32 -49.35
N HIS A 368 34.78 -75.30 -48.16
CA HIS A 368 34.13 -74.77 -46.93
C HIS A 368 35.04 -73.88 -46.07
N GLU A 369 36.17 -73.41 -46.61
CA GLU A 369 37.14 -72.59 -45.88
C GLU A 369 37.04 -71.10 -46.29
N ALA A 370 36.92 -70.83 -47.60
CA ALA A 370 36.73 -69.47 -48.14
C ALA A 370 35.40 -68.81 -47.72
N ASP A 371 34.29 -69.53 -47.82
CA ASP A 371 32.93 -69.05 -47.51
C ASP A 371 32.78 -68.56 -46.04
N ILE A 372 33.69 -68.97 -45.14
CA ILE A 372 33.69 -68.58 -43.72
C ILE A 372 34.43 -67.25 -43.49
N GLU A 373 35.54 -67.00 -44.18
CA GLU A 373 36.29 -65.74 -44.04
C GLU A 373 35.50 -64.55 -44.61
N GLU A 374 34.78 -64.73 -45.72
CA GLU A 374 33.94 -63.69 -46.32
C GLU A 374 32.80 -63.26 -45.37
N LEU A 375 32.14 -64.21 -44.73
CA LEU A 375 31.07 -63.95 -43.75
C LEU A 375 31.58 -63.19 -42.51
N ILE A 376 32.78 -63.54 -42.02
CA ILE A 376 33.43 -62.84 -40.90
C ILE A 376 33.86 -61.42 -41.30
N GLY A 377 34.28 -61.22 -42.56
CA GLY A 377 34.60 -59.90 -43.11
C GLY A 377 33.40 -58.97 -43.13
N ILE A 378 32.25 -59.44 -43.62
CA ILE A 378 31.00 -58.67 -43.70
C ILE A 378 30.53 -58.25 -42.30
N HIS A 379 30.42 -59.18 -41.35
CA HIS A 379 30.00 -58.85 -39.98
C HIS A 379 30.94 -57.86 -39.27
N ARG A 380 32.24 -57.90 -39.55
CA ARG A 380 33.19 -56.93 -38.96
C ARG A 380 33.00 -55.52 -39.51
N ALA A 381 32.58 -55.37 -40.77
CA ALA A 381 32.25 -54.07 -41.36
C ALA A 381 30.90 -53.53 -40.84
N GLU A 382 29.88 -54.39 -40.73
CA GLU A 382 28.56 -54.01 -40.20
C GLU A 382 28.63 -53.53 -38.74
N MET A 383 29.42 -54.22 -37.91
CA MET A 383 29.65 -53.79 -36.52
C MET A 383 30.36 -52.44 -36.42
N GLY A 384 31.39 -52.18 -37.23
CA GLY A 384 32.09 -50.89 -37.23
C GLY A 384 31.19 -49.72 -37.61
N LEU A 385 30.31 -49.91 -38.60
CA LEU A 385 29.33 -48.90 -39.00
C LEU A 385 28.32 -48.57 -37.88
N LEU A 386 27.91 -49.57 -37.09
CA LEU A 386 27.03 -49.39 -35.94
C LEU A 386 27.74 -48.68 -34.77
N GLU A 387 29.04 -48.91 -34.57
CA GLU A 387 29.84 -48.19 -33.57
C GLU A 387 30.02 -46.72 -33.96
N GLU A 388 30.33 -46.40 -35.21
CA GLU A 388 30.41 -45.01 -35.70
C GLU A 388 29.07 -44.26 -35.57
N GLN A 389 27.96 -44.87 -36.00
CA GLN A 389 26.62 -44.27 -35.86
C GLN A 389 26.19 -44.08 -34.39
N THR A 390 26.72 -44.90 -33.47
CA THR A 390 26.48 -44.75 -32.04
C THR A 390 27.31 -43.62 -31.45
N LEU A 391 28.58 -43.47 -31.85
CA LEU A 391 29.44 -42.36 -31.45
C LEU A 391 28.91 -41.00 -31.95
N GLU A 392 28.46 -40.92 -33.21
CA GLU A 392 27.88 -39.68 -33.77
C GLU A 392 26.60 -39.25 -33.02
N ARG A 393 25.75 -40.21 -32.62
CA ARG A 393 24.58 -39.98 -31.77
C ARG A 393 24.94 -39.53 -30.35
N LEU A 394 26.01 -40.05 -29.77
CA LEU A 394 26.47 -39.64 -28.44
C LEU A 394 27.05 -38.22 -28.46
N LEU A 395 27.83 -37.87 -29.49
CA LEU A 395 28.39 -36.52 -29.65
C LEU A 395 27.30 -35.46 -29.90
N THR A 396 26.27 -35.78 -30.69
CA THR A 396 25.12 -34.88 -30.89
C THR A 396 24.27 -34.73 -29.62
N LEU A 397 24.09 -35.79 -28.83
CA LEU A 397 23.48 -35.69 -27.50
C LEU A 397 24.31 -34.85 -26.53
N GLU A 398 25.64 -35.01 -26.51
CA GLU A 398 26.54 -34.22 -25.67
C GLU A 398 26.46 -32.71 -26.00
N GLN A 399 26.39 -32.36 -27.29
CA GLN A 399 26.23 -30.97 -27.70
C GLN A 399 24.87 -30.40 -27.26
N VAL A 400 23.76 -31.14 -27.47
CA VAL A 400 22.43 -30.71 -27.04
C VAL A 400 22.35 -30.50 -25.52
N ILE A 401 23.04 -31.33 -24.74
CA ILE A 401 23.11 -31.19 -23.28
C ILE A 401 23.92 -29.94 -22.89
N LYS A 402 25.01 -29.61 -23.59
CA LYS A 402 25.78 -28.37 -23.37
C LYS A 402 24.97 -27.13 -23.73
N ASP A 403 24.27 -27.15 -24.87
CA ASP A 403 23.42 -26.04 -25.31
C ASP A 403 22.27 -25.78 -24.32
N GLN A 404 21.68 -26.84 -23.75
CA GLN A 404 20.67 -26.73 -22.70
C GLN A 404 21.24 -26.24 -21.37
N ALA A 405 22.45 -26.68 -20.99
CA ALA A 405 23.12 -26.19 -19.78
C ALA A 405 23.42 -24.68 -19.88
N GLN A 406 23.93 -24.21 -21.03
CA GLN A 406 24.16 -22.78 -21.27
C GLN A 406 22.86 -21.97 -21.19
N GLN A 407 21.74 -22.47 -21.75
CA GLN A 407 20.45 -21.78 -21.65
C GLN A 407 19.91 -21.68 -20.21
N ILE A 408 20.28 -22.62 -19.33
CA ILE A 408 19.93 -22.57 -17.91
C ILE A 408 20.82 -21.55 -17.20
N GLU A 409 22.14 -21.57 -17.43
CA GLU A 409 23.09 -20.61 -16.85
C GLU A 409 22.79 -19.16 -17.29
N ASP A 410 22.45 -18.95 -18.56
CA ASP A 410 21.98 -17.67 -19.11
C ASP A 410 20.69 -17.19 -18.42
N MET A 411 19.74 -18.09 -18.11
CA MET A 411 18.52 -17.74 -17.36
C MET A 411 18.82 -17.43 -15.89
N ASP A 412 19.71 -18.18 -15.24
CA ASP A 412 20.13 -17.91 -13.86
C ASP A 412 20.94 -16.61 -13.72
N CYS A 413 21.56 -16.12 -14.81
CA CYS A 413 22.14 -14.77 -14.86
C CYS A 413 21.07 -13.66 -14.96
N VAL A 414 19.93 -13.93 -15.61
CA VAL A 414 18.84 -12.96 -15.82
C VAL A 414 17.86 -12.93 -14.65
N PHE A 415 17.61 -14.07 -14.00
CA PHE A 415 16.63 -14.19 -12.91
C PHE A 415 16.85 -13.22 -11.74
N PRO A 416 18.08 -13.04 -11.21
CA PRO A 416 18.38 -12.08 -10.14
C PRO A 416 18.05 -10.64 -10.54
N LEU A 417 18.39 -10.23 -11.77
CA LEU A 417 18.13 -8.88 -12.29
C LEU A 417 16.62 -8.61 -12.39
N VAL A 418 15.84 -9.57 -12.89
CA VAL A 418 14.38 -9.46 -12.97
C VAL A 418 13.74 -9.43 -11.57
N LEU A 419 14.28 -10.19 -10.61
CA LEU A 419 13.81 -10.17 -9.22
C LEU A 419 14.13 -8.85 -8.51
N ASP A 420 15.30 -8.25 -8.72
CA ASP A 420 15.66 -6.94 -8.16
C ASP A 420 14.81 -5.81 -8.75
N ASP A 421 14.54 -5.81 -10.06
CA ASP A 421 13.62 -4.84 -10.68
C ASP A 421 12.19 -5.00 -10.14
N LEU A 422 11.71 -6.23 -9.96
CA LEU A 422 10.40 -6.52 -9.37
C LEU A 422 10.34 -6.04 -7.91
N ASN A 423 11.39 -6.26 -7.13
CA ASN A 423 11.49 -5.84 -5.73
C ASN A 423 11.58 -4.30 -5.63
N GLY A 424 12.32 -3.65 -6.53
CA GLY A 424 12.37 -2.20 -6.68
C GLY A 424 11.02 -1.58 -7.06
N LEU A 425 10.25 -2.22 -7.94
CA LEU A 425 8.87 -1.84 -8.25
C LEU A 425 7.94 -2.04 -7.05
N MET A 426 8.07 -3.15 -6.31
CA MET A 426 7.30 -3.39 -5.08
C MET A 426 7.61 -2.36 -3.99
N MET A 427 8.87 -1.94 -3.82
CA MET A 427 9.24 -0.88 -2.88
C MET A 427 8.69 0.48 -3.31
N LYS A 428 8.79 0.85 -4.60
CA LYS A 428 8.16 2.07 -5.14
C LYS A 428 6.64 2.08 -4.90
N ARG A 429 5.97 0.93 -5.07
CA ARG A 429 4.53 0.78 -4.80
C ARG A 429 4.20 0.94 -3.31
N ARG A 430 4.92 0.25 -2.41
CA ARG A 430 4.78 0.40 -0.94
C ARG A 430 4.99 1.84 -0.45
N LEU A 431 5.84 2.62 -1.12
CA LEU A 431 6.04 4.04 -0.81
C LEU A 431 4.85 4.91 -1.28
N GLN A 432 4.31 4.64 -2.48
CA GLN A 432 3.09 5.29 -2.98
C GLN A 432 1.87 4.99 -2.10
N ASP A 433 1.67 3.72 -1.72
CA ASP A 433 0.57 3.27 -0.86
C ASP A 433 0.65 3.87 0.56
N ARG A 434 1.86 4.28 1.01
CA ARG A 434 2.09 5.00 2.27
C ARG A 434 1.93 6.53 2.16
N GLY A 435 1.50 7.04 1.00
CA GLY A 435 1.23 8.47 0.79
C GLY A 435 2.47 9.38 0.71
N LEU A 436 3.68 8.82 0.78
CA LEU A 436 4.93 9.57 0.62
C LEU A 436 5.11 9.96 -0.84
N ARG A 437 4.72 11.19 -1.17
CA ARG A 437 4.91 11.76 -2.51
C ARG A 437 6.39 11.78 -2.88
N THR A 438 6.64 11.39 -4.13
CA THR A 438 7.93 11.46 -4.81
C THR A 438 8.69 12.76 -4.56
N ASP A 439 9.94 12.66 -4.12
CA ASP A 439 10.89 13.76 -4.26
C ASP A 439 11.00 14.17 -5.73
N ARG A 440 10.80 15.46 -5.99
CA ARG A 440 11.08 16.05 -7.30
C ARG A 440 12.57 16.37 -7.36
N LEU A 441 13.36 15.43 -7.85
CA LEU A 441 14.72 15.70 -8.33
C LEU A 441 14.69 16.87 -9.31
N ARG A 442 15.21 18.02 -8.87
CA ARG A 442 15.45 19.17 -9.76
C ARG A 442 16.65 18.83 -10.63
N VAL A 443 16.39 18.35 -11.84
CA VAL A 443 17.41 18.44 -12.90
C VAL A 443 17.56 19.93 -13.23
N CYS A 444 18.60 20.56 -12.68
CA CYS A 444 18.95 21.92 -13.05
C CYS A 444 19.35 21.94 -14.54
N LYS A 445 18.66 22.77 -15.33
CA LYS A 445 19.23 23.28 -16.57
C LYS A 445 20.26 24.34 -16.21
N GLU A 446 21.48 23.92 -15.89
CA GLU A 446 22.62 24.81 -16.07
C GLU A 446 22.89 24.93 -17.58
N GLY A 447 23.02 26.17 -18.05
CA GLY A 447 23.38 26.46 -19.43
C GLY A 447 24.70 27.20 -19.48
N ARG A 448 25.72 26.52 -20.02
CA ARG A 448 26.79 27.10 -20.83
C ARG A 448 27.11 26.13 -21.97
#